data_AF-A0A8J8F3W3-F1
#
_entry.id   AF-A0A8J8F3W3-F1
#
_cell.length_a   1.000
_cell.length_b   1.000
_cell.length_c   1.000
_cell.angle_alpha   90.00
_cell.angle_beta   90.00
_cell.angle_gamma   90.00
#
_symmetry.space_group_name_H-M   'P 1'
#
loop_
_entity.id
_entity.type
_entity.pdbx_description
1 polymer ?
#
loop_
_entity_poly.entity_id
_entity_poly.type
_entity_poly.pdbx_seq_one_letter_code
_entity_poly.pdbx_strand_id
1 'polypeptide(L)'
;MREADETTRQRLADALRAEPATPSELAVQFELTPETILRHLEHVSRSVDGGDEQFLVAPPTCQDCGFDDFDELLNRPSRCPDCKSEAIDEPAYTIE
;
A
#
# COMPACT_ATOMS: atom_id res chain seq x y z
N MET A 1 14.59 6.38 -19.85
CA MET A 1 14.32 5.99 -18.44
C MET A 1 12.88 5.50 -18.32
N ARG A 2 12.53 4.34 -18.88
CA ARG A 2 11.21 3.71 -18.70
C ARG A 2 11.30 2.29 -18.11
N GLU A 3 12.37 1.55 -18.39
CA GLU A 3 12.59 0.19 -17.88
C GLU A 3 12.83 0.08 -16.36
N ALA A 4 13.46 1.09 -15.74
CA ALA A 4 13.73 1.05 -14.30
C ALA A 4 12.44 1.10 -13.46
N ASP A 5 11.40 1.78 -13.95
CA ASP A 5 10.13 1.95 -13.23
C ASP A 5 9.26 0.67 -13.33
N GLU A 6 9.33 -0.05 -14.46
CA GLU A 6 8.63 -1.32 -14.66
C GLU A 6 9.20 -2.43 -13.78
N THR A 7 10.53 -2.51 -13.67
CA THR A 7 11.17 -3.53 -12.82
C THR A 7 10.90 -3.32 -11.33
N THR A 8 10.77 -2.08 -10.86
CA THR A 8 10.38 -1.79 -9.47
C THR A 8 8.97 -2.28 -9.16
N ARG A 9 7.99 -2.05 -10.05
CA ARG A 9 6.61 -2.52 -9.86
C ARG A 9 6.52 -4.04 -9.81
N GLN A 10 7.25 -4.74 -10.70
CA GLN A 10 7.31 -6.20 -10.69
C GLN A 10 7.88 -6.73 -9.38
N ARG A 11 9.02 -6.18 -8.92
CA ARG A 11 9.61 -6.59 -7.63
C ARG A 11 8.70 -6.29 -6.44
N LEU A 12 7.96 -5.19 -6.48
CA LEU A 12 6.93 -4.89 -5.47
C LEU A 12 5.86 -5.96 -5.45
N ALA A 13 5.32 -6.33 -6.61
CA ALA A 13 4.33 -7.39 -6.70
C ALA A 13 4.88 -8.73 -6.18
N ASP A 14 6.11 -9.09 -6.55
CA ASP A 14 6.77 -10.31 -6.06
C ASP A 14 6.99 -10.31 -4.55
N ALA A 15 7.33 -9.16 -3.95
CA ALA A 15 7.43 -9.04 -2.49
C ALA A 15 6.09 -9.26 -1.80
N LEU A 16 5.01 -8.67 -2.34
CA LEU A 16 3.65 -8.78 -1.79
C LEU A 16 3.02 -10.16 -1.93
N ARG A 17 3.47 -10.95 -2.91
CA ARG A 17 3.13 -12.38 -3.05
C ARG A 17 3.82 -13.26 -2.03
N ALA A 18 5.00 -12.85 -1.57
CA ALA A 18 5.75 -13.60 -0.59
C ALA A 18 5.16 -13.40 0.81
N GLU A 19 4.92 -12.14 1.18
CA GLU A 19 4.37 -11.77 2.48
C GLU A 19 3.66 -10.41 2.45
N PRO A 20 2.67 -10.18 3.33
CA PRO A 20 2.06 -8.88 3.50
C PRO A 20 3.07 -7.84 3.99
N ALA A 21 3.09 -6.66 3.38
CA ALA A 21 4.03 -5.60 3.73
C ALA A 21 3.37 -4.21 3.74
N THR A 22 3.88 -3.33 4.59
CA THR A 22 3.46 -1.92 4.70
C THR A 22 4.26 -1.02 3.75
N PRO A 23 3.75 0.18 3.40
CA PRO A 23 4.47 1.10 2.52
C PRO A 23 5.77 1.61 3.15
N SER A 24 5.87 1.70 4.49
CA SER A 24 7.14 2.01 5.17
C SER A 24 8.18 0.91 4.97
N GLU A 25 7.80 -0.36 5.11
CA GLU A 25 8.72 -1.50 4.96
C GLU A 25 9.24 -1.59 3.53
N LEU A 26 8.33 -1.48 2.55
CA LEU A 26 8.68 -1.46 1.14
C LEU A 26 9.55 -0.24 0.79
N ALA A 27 9.26 0.93 1.36
CA ALA A 27 10.08 2.13 1.17
C ALA A 27 11.54 1.89 1.60
N VAL A 28 11.74 1.27 2.76
CA VAL A 28 13.09 0.92 3.27
C VAL A 28 13.74 -0.15 2.38
N GLN A 29 13.00 -1.20 2.02
CA GLN A 29 13.53 -2.32 1.24
C GLN A 29 13.93 -1.91 -0.18
N PHE A 30 13.17 -1.02 -0.80
CA PHE A 30 13.39 -0.56 -2.17
C PHE A 30 14.16 0.76 -2.25
N GLU A 31 14.56 1.35 -1.11
CA GLU A 31 15.21 2.65 -1.00
C GLU A 31 14.40 3.77 -1.69
N LEU A 32 13.08 3.72 -1.53
CA LEU A 32 12.11 4.66 -2.10
C LEU A 32 11.36 5.40 -0.99
N THR A 33 10.60 6.43 -1.37
CA THR A 33 9.69 7.07 -0.43
C THR A 33 8.37 6.30 -0.35
N PRO A 34 7.68 6.28 0.80
CA PRO A 34 6.36 5.66 0.93
C PRO A 34 5.37 6.16 -0.12
N GLU A 35 5.39 7.47 -0.43
CA GLU A 35 4.58 8.07 -1.50
C GLU A 35 4.86 7.45 -2.88
N THR A 36 6.13 7.19 -3.18
CA THR A 36 6.53 6.54 -4.44
C THR A 36 6.03 5.10 -4.48
N ILE A 37 6.17 4.36 -3.36
CA ILE A 37 5.63 3.00 -3.21
C ILE A 37 4.12 2.99 -3.46
N LEU A 38 3.35 3.86 -2.79
CA LEU A 38 1.90 3.95 -2.96
C LEU A 38 1.50 4.17 -4.43
N ARG A 39 2.22 5.06 -5.14
CA ARG A 39 2.00 5.28 -6.57
C ARG A 39 2.29 4.03 -7.41
N HIS A 40 3.34 3.27 -7.08
CA HIS A 40 3.62 2.01 -7.75
C HIS A 40 2.57 0.94 -7.44
N LEU A 41 2.11 0.85 -6.19
CA LEU A 41 1.08 -0.08 -5.74
C LEU A 41 -0.25 0.17 -6.46
N GLU A 42 -0.63 1.43 -6.71
CA GLU A 42 -1.80 1.76 -7.52
C GLU A 42 -1.72 1.16 -8.94
N HIS A 43 -0.53 1.11 -9.53
CA HIS A 43 -0.34 0.52 -10.86
C HIS A 43 -0.30 -1.01 -10.80
N VAL A 44 0.27 -1.57 -9.73
CA VAL A 44 0.30 -3.02 -9.50
C VAL A 44 -1.12 -3.54 -9.29
N SER A 45 -1.93 -2.90 -8.45
CA SER A 45 -3.31 -3.32 -8.20
C SER A 45 -4.12 -3.38 -9.48
N ARG A 46 -4.06 -2.33 -10.31
CA ARG A 46 -4.72 -2.30 -11.64
C ARG A 46 -4.19 -3.35 -12.62
N SER A 47 -2.92 -3.76 -12.49
CA SER A 47 -2.36 -4.81 -13.34
C SER A 47 -2.75 -6.21 -12.88
N VAL A 48 -2.90 -6.40 -11.57
CA VAL A 48 -3.27 -7.68 -10.94
C VAL A 48 -4.77 -7.97 -11.11
N ASP A 49 -5.62 -6.93 -11.10
CA ASP A 49 -7.09 -7.03 -11.25
C ASP A 49 -7.55 -7.74 -12.54
N GLY A 50 -6.65 -7.92 -13.52
CA GLY A 50 -6.92 -8.62 -14.78
C GLY A 50 -6.37 -10.05 -14.88
N GLY A 51 -5.73 -10.58 -13.82
CA GLY A 51 -5.11 -11.91 -13.78
C GLY A 51 -5.85 -12.92 -12.90
N ASP A 52 -5.17 -14.05 -12.60
CA ASP A 52 -5.64 -15.06 -11.64
C ASP A 52 -5.33 -14.67 -10.17
N GLU A 53 -4.66 -13.53 -9.97
CA GLU A 53 -4.17 -13.04 -8.68
C GLU A 53 -5.06 -11.90 -8.17
N GLN A 54 -5.17 -11.75 -6.84
CA GLN A 54 -5.98 -10.73 -6.18
C GLN A 54 -5.10 -9.83 -5.32
N PHE A 55 -5.24 -8.51 -5.53
CA PHE A 55 -4.57 -7.52 -4.71
C PHE A 55 -5.44 -7.19 -3.48
N LEU A 56 -5.01 -7.63 -2.31
CA LEU A 56 -5.70 -7.39 -1.05
C LEU A 56 -5.03 -6.26 -0.27
N VAL A 57 -5.87 -5.41 0.31
CA VAL A 57 -5.43 -4.28 1.13
C VAL A 57 -6.08 -4.36 2.49
N ALA A 58 -5.26 -4.50 3.53
CA ALA A 58 -5.69 -4.30 4.90
C ALA A 58 -5.82 -2.79 5.15
N PRO A 59 -7.03 -2.29 5.43
CA PRO A 59 -7.25 -0.87 5.60
C PRO A 59 -6.48 -0.34 6.82
N PRO A 60 -6.01 0.92 6.76
CA PRO A 60 -5.46 1.56 7.93
C PRO A 60 -6.56 1.70 8.99
N THR A 61 -6.22 1.51 10.26
CA THR A 61 -7.19 1.63 11.37
C THR A 61 -6.76 2.74 12.32
N CYS A 62 -7.70 3.60 12.73
CA CYS A 62 -7.43 4.59 13.76
C CYS A 62 -7.30 3.91 15.13
N GLN A 63 -6.16 4.08 15.79
CA GLN A 63 -5.91 3.54 17.13
C GLN A 63 -6.76 4.20 18.23
N ASP A 64 -7.32 5.39 17.95
CA ASP A 64 -8.10 6.17 18.92
C ASP A 64 -9.58 5.79 18.93
N CYS A 65 -10.20 5.70 17.75
CA CYS A 65 -11.64 5.43 17.61
C CYS A 65 -11.97 4.11 16.89
N GLY A 66 -10.98 3.41 16.34
CA GLY A 66 -11.17 2.17 15.60
C GLY A 66 -11.69 2.35 14.16
N PHE A 67 -11.67 3.57 13.62
CA PHE A 67 -12.13 3.84 12.25
C PHE A 67 -11.22 3.17 11.21
N ASP A 68 -11.78 2.28 10.39
CA ASP A 68 -11.11 1.51 9.32
C ASP A 68 -11.72 1.73 7.91
N ASP A 69 -12.81 2.49 7.81
CA ASP A 69 -13.55 2.72 6.55
C ASP A 69 -12.97 3.89 5.74
N PHE A 70 -11.69 3.79 5.37
CA PHE A 70 -11.02 4.83 4.58
C PHE A 70 -11.32 4.65 3.07
N ASP A 71 -11.85 5.70 2.42
CA ASP A 71 -12.15 5.70 0.98
C ASP A 71 -10.90 5.45 0.10
N GLU A 72 -9.73 5.92 0.56
CA GLU A 72 -8.45 5.81 -0.16
C GLU A 72 -7.46 4.96 0.64
N LEU A 73 -7.50 3.64 0.44
CA LEU A 73 -6.58 2.70 1.08
C LEU A 73 -5.13 2.82 0.60
N LEU A 74 -4.95 3.33 -0.62
CA LEU A 74 -3.64 3.61 -1.25
C LEU A 74 -3.12 5.01 -0.91
N ASN A 75 -3.64 5.63 0.14
CA ASN A 75 -3.21 6.94 0.61
C ASN A 75 -2.90 6.87 2.11
N ARG A 76 -2.08 7.80 2.62
CA ARG A 76 -1.88 7.99 4.06
C ARG A 76 -2.61 9.26 4.49
N PRO A 77 -3.86 9.15 4.96
CA PRO A 77 -4.48 10.25 5.67
C PRO A 77 -3.63 10.56 6.90
N SER A 78 -3.23 11.81 7.06
CA SER A 78 -2.50 12.27 8.25
C SER A 78 -3.41 12.39 9.47
N ARG A 79 -4.73 12.33 9.30
CA ARG A 79 -5.70 12.58 10.36
C ARG A 79 -7.00 11.84 10.13
N CYS A 80 -7.56 11.27 11.20
CA CYS A 80 -8.79 10.49 11.13
C CYS A 80 -9.96 11.41 10.79
N PRO A 81 -10.82 11.07 9.82
CA PRO A 81 -11.97 11.89 9.48
C PRO A 81 -13.01 11.97 10.60
N ASP A 82 -13.13 10.92 11.42
CA ASP A 82 -14.10 10.81 12.52
C ASP A 82 -13.62 11.52 13.79
N CYS A 83 -12.56 11.02 14.43
CA CYS A 83 -12.07 11.52 15.72
C CYS A 83 -11.01 12.62 15.61
N LYS A 84 -10.48 12.87 14.41
CA LYS A 84 -9.38 13.80 14.17
C LYS A 84 -8.06 13.44 14.87
N SER A 85 -7.86 12.18 15.26
CA SER A 85 -6.57 11.69 15.79
C SER A 85 -5.55 11.48 14.65
N GLU A 86 -4.26 11.63 14.97
CA GLU A 86 -3.13 11.35 14.07
C GLU A 86 -2.60 9.92 14.26
N ALA A 87 -3.14 9.18 15.24
CA ALA A 87 -2.80 7.80 15.53
C ALA A 87 -3.55 6.85 14.58
N ILE A 88 -3.04 6.73 13.35
CA ILE A 88 -3.58 5.84 12.31
C ILE A 88 -2.50 4.82 11.96
N ASP A 89 -2.87 3.55 11.96
CA ASP A 89 -1.99 2.47 11.52
C ASP A 89 -1.74 2.51 10.02
N GLU A 90 -0.62 1.92 9.60
CA GLU A 90 -0.32 1.84 8.19
C GLU A 90 -1.17 0.77 7.49
N PRO A 91 -1.58 1.01 6.23
CA PRO A 91 -2.19 -0.04 5.44
C PRO A 91 -1.15 -1.14 5.15
N ALA A 92 -1.59 -2.40 5.17
CA ALA A 92 -0.78 -3.52 4.71
C ALA A 92 -1.32 -4.04 3.38
N TYR A 93 -0.41 -4.40 2.48
CA TYR A 93 -0.74 -4.89 1.14
C TYR A 93 -0.32 -6.34 1.01
N THR A 94 -1.05 -7.14 0.24
CA THR A 94 -0.64 -8.49 -0.13
C THR A 94 -1.27 -8.90 -1.46
N ILE A 95 -0.66 -9.87 -2.14
CA ILE A 95 -1.16 -10.43 -3.40
C ILE A 95 -1.32 -11.94 -3.21
N GLU A 96 -2.51 -12.46 -3.51
CA GLU A 96 -2.85 -13.89 -3.45
C GLU A 96 -3.19 -14.48 -4.82
#